data_AF-A0A0R2TKR0-F1
#
_entry.id   AF-A0A0R2TKR0-F1
#
_cell.length_a   1.000
_cell.length_b   1.000
_cell.length_c   1.000
_cell.angle_alpha   90.00
_cell.angle_beta   90.00
_cell.angle_gamma   90.00
#
_symmetry.space_group_name_H-M   'P 1'
#
loop_
_entity.id
_entity.type
_entity.pdbx_description
1 polymer ?
#
loop_
_entity_poly.entity_id
_entity_poly.type
_entity_poly.pdbx_seq_one_letter_code
_entity_poly.pdbx_strand_id
1 'polypeptide(L)'
;MPLDYPLNSLGFAKPPTQTRVVVAMSGGVDSSVVAAMLAKEGYDVVGVTLQLYDHGAALAKKGACCAGRDIHDARRVAESMGFAHYVLDYENTFRDAVMDDFADAYLAGATPVPCIRCNERVKFKDLLTTARDLDADCMATGHYIQRKMGPYGAELHCANDAARDQSYFLFSTTAEQLDYLRFPLGHLHSKAETRALAQSFGLTVADKPDSQDICFVPNGDYAAVIEKMRPGSALPGDIVDNQGTVLGQHPGVIHFTIGQRRGLGIGG
;
A
#
# COMPACT_ATOMS: atom_id res chain seq x y z
N MET A 1 22.18 -31.81 -0.97
CA MET A 1 21.17 -32.91 -1.04
C MET A 1 20.20 -32.55 -2.16
N PRO A 2 19.79 -33.48 -3.03
CA PRO A 2 18.72 -33.21 -3.98
C PRO A 2 17.45 -32.83 -3.19
N LEU A 3 16.71 -31.84 -3.69
CA LEU A 3 15.40 -31.49 -3.14
C LEU A 3 14.41 -32.60 -3.50
N ASP A 4 13.53 -32.95 -2.58
CA ASP A 4 12.49 -33.98 -2.82
C ASP A 4 11.47 -33.52 -3.89
N TYR A 5 11.38 -32.21 -4.15
CA TYR A 5 10.54 -31.61 -5.18
C TYR A 5 11.28 -30.51 -5.95
N PRO A 6 10.94 -30.26 -7.24
CA PRO A 6 11.35 -29.04 -7.93
C PRO A 6 10.78 -27.80 -7.22
N LEU A 7 11.43 -26.65 -7.39
CA LEU A 7 10.92 -25.40 -6.85
C LEU A 7 9.61 -25.02 -7.56
N ASN A 8 8.58 -24.67 -6.78
CA ASN A 8 7.34 -24.10 -7.30
C ASN A 8 7.53 -22.64 -7.74
N SER A 9 6.48 -22.01 -8.30
CA SER A 9 6.55 -20.62 -8.81
C SER A 9 6.90 -19.58 -7.74
N LEU A 10 6.76 -19.91 -6.45
CA LEU A 10 7.15 -19.08 -5.31
C LEU A 10 8.53 -19.46 -4.72
N GLY A 11 9.25 -20.39 -5.34
CA GLY A 11 10.61 -20.75 -4.97
C GLY A 11 10.71 -21.74 -3.80
N PHE A 12 9.65 -22.51 -3.51
CA PHE A 12 9.67 -23.53 -2.46
C PHE A 12 9.76 -24.94 -3.04
N ALA A 13 10.54 -25.80 -2.39
CA ALA A 13 10.72 -27.20 -2.75
C ALA A 13 9.59 -28.10 -2.23
N LYS A 14 8.34 -27.71 -2.50
CA LYS A 14 7.14 -28.48 -2.16
C LYS A 14 5.96 -28.12 -3.09
N PRO A 15 4.94 -28.99 -3.19
CA PRO A 15 3.78 -28.73 -4.05
C PRO A 15 3.04 -27.42 -3.69
N PRO A 16 2.40 -26.73 -4.65
CA PRO A 16 1.56 -25.55 -4.38
C PRO A 16 0.49 -25.80 -3.32
N THR A 17 -0.17 -26.96 -3.37
CA THR A 17 -1.23 -27.35 -2.41
C THR A 17 -0.76 -27.52 -0.97
N GLN A 18 0.55 -27.62 -0.74
CA GLN A 18 1.17 -27.66 0.58
C GLN A 18 1.91 -26.37 0.92
N THR A 19 1.86 -25.37 0.04
CA THR A 19 2.49 -24.07 0.22
C THR A 19 1.42 -23.06 0.58
N ARG A 20 1.43 -22.61 1.83
CA ARG A 20 0.50 -21.61 2.33
C ARG A 20 1.01 -20.21 2.03
N VAL A 21 0.15 -19.38 1.46
CA VAL A 21 0.48 -18.01 1.08
C VAL A 21 -0.54 -17.06 1.66
N VAL A 22 -0.06 -16.15 2.52
CA VAL A 22 -0.89 -15.02 2.95
C VAL A 22 -0.79 -13.91 1.91
N VAL A 23 -1.92 -13.46 1.39
CA VAL A 23 -1.98 -12.38 0.41
C VAL A 23 -2.50 -11.12 1.08
N ALA A 24 -1.70 -10.05 1.05
CA ALA A 24 -2.11 -8.73 1.52
C ALA A 24 -3.11 -8.11 0.54
N MET A 25 -4.39 -8.11 0.88
CA MET A 25 -5.49 -7.67 0.03
C MET A 25 -5.99 -6.28 0.43
N SER A 26 -5.75 -5.28 -0.42
CA SER A 26 -6.22 -3.91 -0.20
C SER A 26 -7.63 -3.65 -0.74
N GLY A 27 -8.27 -4.64 -1.38
CA GLY A 27 -9.51 -4.44 -2.13
C GLY A 27 -9.33 -3.81 -3.51
N GLY A 28 -8.09 -3.50 -3.89
CA GLY A 28 -7.71 -3.05 -5.23
C GLY A 28 -7.51 -4.21 -6.21
N VAL A 29 -7.44 -3.87 -7.50
CA VAL A 29 -7.26 -4.86 -8.59
C VAL A 29 -5.96 -5.66 -8.44
N ASP A 30 -4.86 -5.03 -8.04
CA ASP A 30 -3.53 -5.65 -8.02
C ASP A 30 -3.43 -6.81 -7.04
N SER A 31 -3.77 -6.55 -5.77
CA SER A 31 -3.78 -7.59 -4.75
C SER A 31 -4.80 -8.70 -5.03
N SER A 32 -5.91 -8.36 -5.70
CA SER A 32 -6.94 -9.32 -6.08
C SER A 32 -6.46 -10.25 -7.20
N VAL A 33 -5.73 -9.72 -8.18
CA VAL A 33 -5.08 -10.51 -9.24
C VAL A 33 -4.04 -11.45 -8.66
N VAL A 34 -3.21 -10.97 -7.73
CA VAL A 34 -2.23 -11.82 -7.04
C VAL A 34 -2.94 -12.98 -6.32
N ALA A 35 -3.97 -12.70 -5.52
CA ALA A 35 -4.68 -13.74 -4.79
C ALA A 35 -5.34 -14.77 -5.74
N ALA A 36 -6.00 -14.29 -6.80
CA ALA A 36 -6.66 -15.14 -7.78
C ALA A 36 -5.66 -16.00 -8.57
N MET A 37 -4.52 -15.42 -8.97
CA MET A 37 -3.46 -16.14 -9.69
C MET A 37 -2.90 -17.29 -8.85
N LEU A 38 -2.57 -17.03 -7.58
CA LEU A 38 -2.05 -18.07 -6.67
C LEU A 38 -3.11 -19.14 -6.36
N ALA A 39 -4.37 -18.75 -6.18
CA ALA A 39 -5.46 -19.71 -6.01
C ALA A 39 -5.61 -20.62 -7.26
N LYS A 40 -5.52 -20.06 -8.46
CA LYS A 40 -5.56 -20.81 -9.73
C LYS A 40 -4.36 -21.74 -9.93
N GLU A 41 -3.19 -21.36 -9.42
CA GLU A 41 -1.99 -22.21 -9.39
C GLU A 41 -2.07 -23.34 -8.34
N GLY A 42 -3.12 -23.35 -7.50
CA GLY A 42 -3.40 -24.41 -6.53
C GLY A 42 -2.71 -24.22 -5.18
N TYR A 43 -2.29 -22.98 -4.85
CA TYR A 43 -1.73 -22.66 -3.53
C TYR A 43 -2.79 -22.66 -2.43
N ASP A 44 -2.37 -22.92 -1.19
CA ASP A 44 -3.20 -22.69 0.00
C ASP A 44 -3.21 -21.18 0.33
N VAL A 45 -4.12 -20.44 -0.30
CA VAL A 45 -4.21 -18.99 -0.18
C VAL A 45 -5.02 -18.59 1.04
N VAL A 46 -4.53 -17.61 1.79
CA VAL A 46 -5.28 -16.89 2.82
C VAL A 46 -5.21 -15.39 2.54
N GLY A 47 -6.35 -14.77 2.24
CA GLY A 47 -6.43 -13.33 2.06
C GLY A 47 -6.48 -12.60 3.40
N VAL A 48 -5.73 -11.51 3.54
CA VAL A 48 -5.80 -10.66 4.73
C VAL A 48 -5.93 -9.20 4.32
N THR A 49 -6.92 -8.51 4.87
CA THR A 49 -7.10 -7.07 4.71
C THR A 49 -6.86 -6.36 6.04
N LEU A 50 -6.07 -5.29 6.00
CA LEU A 50 -5.87 -4.40 7.16
C LEU A 50 -6.91 -3.29 7.13
N GLN A 51 -7.70 -3.17 8.18
CA GLN A 51 -8.53 -2.00 8.43
C GLN A 51 -7.66 -0.96 9.13
N LEU A 52 -7.27 0.08 8.39
CA LEU A 52 -6.28 1.06 8.83
C LEU A 52 -6.87 2.36 9.39
N TYR A 53 -8.10 2.72 9.02
CA TYR A 53 -8.75 3.92 9.54
C TYR A 53 -10.27 3.81 9.30
N ASP A 54 -11.07 4.22 10.27
CA ASP A 54 -12.49 4.45 10.07
C ASP A 54 -12.73 5.94 9.77
N HIS A 55 -13.45 6.23 8.68
CA HIS A 55 -14.14 7.51 8.60
C HIS A 55 -15.35 7.40 9.54
N GLY A 56 -15.12 7.60 10.84
CA GLY A 56 -16.11 7.68 11.92
C GLY A 56 -17.20 8.76 11.78
N ALA A 57 -17.50 9.19 10.55
CA ALA A 57 -18.73 9.89 10.13
C ALA A 57 -19.62 9.00 9.22
N ALA A 58 -19.33 7.70 9.11
CA ALA A 58 -20.01 6.73 8.25
C ALA A 58 -21.28 6.09 8.85
N LEU A 59 -21.87 6.66 9.90
CA LEU A 59 -23.23 6.33 10.32
C LEU A 59 -24.30 7.22 9.65
N ALA A 60 -23.91 8.28 8.93
CA ALA A 60 -24.87 9.29 8.43
C ALA A 60 -25.14 9.30 6.92
N LYS A 61 -24.36 8.61 6.07
CA LYS A 61 -24.61 8.60 4.61
C LYS A 61 -24.37 7.23 3.97
N LYS A 62 -25.43 6.69 3.35
CA LYS A 62 -25.35 5.58 2.39
C LYS A 62 -24.36 5.96 1.28
N GLY A 63 -23.23 5.25 1.19
CA GLY A 63 -22.28 5.32 0.07
C GLY A 63 -20.91 5.95 0.33
N ALA A 64 -20.54 6.30 1.58
CA ALA A 64 -19.32 7.08 1.86
C ALA A 64 -18.11 6.29 2.43
N CYS A 65 -18.22 4.98 2.68
CA CYS A 65 -17.13 4.23 3.29
C CYS A 65 -16.25 3.55 2.22
N CYS A 66 -15.19 4.23 1.77
CA CYS A 66 -14.19 3.63 0.88
C CYS A 66 -13.51 2.43 1.54
N ALA A 67 -13.13 2.53 2.82
CA ALA A 67 -12.50 1.45 3.58
C ALA A 67 -13.39 0.20 3.69
N GLY A 68 -14.68 0.36 4.00
CA GLY A 68 -15.65 -0.73 4.05
C GLY A 68 -15.94 -1.35 2.67
N ARG A 69 -15.92 -0.54 1.62
CA ARG A 69 -16.06 -1.04 0.24
C ARG A 69 -14.85 -1.86 -0.19
N ASP A 70 -13.64 -1.42 0.13
CA ASP A 70 -12.40 -2.14 -0.19
C ASP A 70 -12.32 -3.48 0.53
N ILE A 71 -12.68 -3.54 1.82
CA ILE A 71 -12.79 -4.78 2.59
C ILE A 71 -13.81 -5.73 1.95
N HIS A 72 -14.99 -5.21 1.58
CA HIS A 72 -16.03 -6.00 0.95
C HIS A 72 -15.61 -6.52 -0.44
N ASP A 73 -14.92 -5.70 -1.23
CA ASP A 73 -14.39 -6.09 -2.53
C ASP A 73 -13.35 -7.23 -2.39
N ALA A 74 -12.43 -7.12 -1.43
CA ALA A 74 -11.46 -8.18 -1.12
C ALA A 74 -12.15 -9.48 -0.70
N ARG A 75 -13.17 -9.37 0.16
CA ARG A 75 -13.97 -10.52 0.61
C ARG A 75 -14.67 -11.22 -0.56
N ARG A 76 -15.28 -10.47 -1.47
CA ARG A 76 -15.95 -11.04 -2.66
C ARG A 76 -15.00 -11.75 -3.60
N VAL A 77 -13.78 -11.23 -3.76
CA VAL A 77 -12.74 -11.90 -4.54
C VAL A 77 -12.34 -13.23 -3.87
N ALA A 78 -12.20 -13.24 -2.55
CA ALA A 78 -11.88 -14.46 -1.81
C ALA A 78 -12.99 -15.52 -1.93
N GLU A 79 -14.24 -15.11 -1.78
CA GLU A 79 -15.40 -15.99 -1.93
C GLU A 79 -15.51 -16.56 -3.34
N SER A 80 -15.28 -15.75 -4.39
CA SER A 80 -15.36 -16.21 -5.78
C SER A 80 -14.19 -17.13 -6.18
N MET A 81 -13.03 -16.96 -5.56
CA MET A 81 -11.83 -17.77 -5.81
C MET A 81 -11.70 -18.97 -4.87
N GLY A 82 -12.55 -19.06 -3.84
CA GLY A 82 -12.62 -20.22 -2.94
C GLY A 82 -11.55 -20.27 -1.86
N PHE A 83 -11.13 -19.13 -1.32
CA PHE A 83 -10.13 -19.06 -0.25
C PHE A 83 -10.60 -18.24 0.97
N ALA A 84 -9.98 -18.48 2.13
CA ALA A 84 -10.34 -17.81 3.38
C ALA A 84 -9.87 -16.34 3.37
N HIS A 85 -10.69 -15.43 3.92
CA HIS A 85 -10.35 -14.02 4.04
C HIS A 85 -10.57 -13.51 5.46
N TYR A 86 -9.56 -12.84 6.02
CA TYR A 86 -9.59 -12.23 7.33
C TYR A 86 -9.44 -10.71 7.23
N VAL A 87 -10.09 -10.02 8.16
CA VAL A 87 -9.93 -8.57 8.34
C VAL A 87 -9.33 -8.36 9.70
N LEU A 88 -8.23 -7.60 9.75
CA LEU A 88 -7.55 -7.28 10.99
C LEU A 88 -7.66 -5.78 11.25
N ASP A 89 -8.08 -5.43 12.46
CA ASP A 89 -8.16 -4.04 12.90
C ASP A 89 -6.78 -3.54 13.34
N TYR A 90 -6.26 -2.56 12.60
CA TYR A 90 -4.97 -1.91 12.85
C TYR A 90 -5.13 -0.38 12.93
N GLU A 91 -6.34 0.11 13.19
CA GLU A 91 -6.63 1.55 13.15
C GLU A 91 -5.77 2.35 14.13
N ASN A 92 -5.67 1.89 15.38
CA ASN A 92 -4.85 2.58 16.39
C ASN A 92 -3.37 2.56 16.02
N THR A 93 -2.84 1.39 15.63
CA THR A 93 -1.44 1.26 15.22
C THR A 93 -1.13 2.14 14.01
N PHE A 94 -2.03 2.20 13.04
CA PHE A 94 -1.87 3.03 11.85
C PHE A 94 -1.90 4.52 12.18
N ARG A 95 -2.86 4.96 13.00
CA ARG A 95 -2.95 6.35 13.45
C ARG A 95 -1.64 6.77 14.11
N ASP A 96 -1.22 6.01 15.13
CA ASP A 96 -0.09 6.37 15.97
C ASP A 96 1.25 6.29 15.20
N ALA A 97 1.43 5.26 14.34
CA ALA A 97 2.71 5.01 13.66
C ALA A 97 2.86 5.75 12.32
N VAL A 98 1.74 6.18 11.69
CA VAL A 98 1.74 6.77 10.34
C VAL A 98 1.07 8.14 10.31
N MET A 99 -0.17 8.26 10.80
CA MET A 99 -0.91 9.53 10.68
C MET A 99 -0.34 10.62 11.59
N ASP A 100 0.03 10.28 12.82
CA ASP A 100 0.63 11.25 13.76
C ASP A 100 2.03 11.69 13.28
N ASP A 101 2.88 10.75 12.85
CA ASP A 101 4.20 11.03 12.23
C ASP A 101 4.05 11.95 11.00
N PHE A 102 3.03 11.70 10.18
CA PHE A 102 2.70 12.52 9.02
C PHE A 102 2.33 13.95 9.42
N ALA A 103 1.43 14.13 10.38
CA ALA A 103 1.03 15.45 10.86
C ALA A 103 2.22 16.20 11.46
N ASP A 104 2.95 15.57 12.38
CA ASP A 104 4.05 16.20 13.11
C ASP A 104 5.20 16.60 12.17
N ALA A 105 5.48 15.81 11.12
CA ALA A 105 6.47 16.15 10.10
C ALA A 105 6.07 17.42 9.32
N TYR A 106 4.80 17.60 8.97
CA TYR A 106 4.32 18.83 8.34
C TYR A 106 4.43 20.04 9.26
N LEU A 107 4.14 19.88 10.56
CA LEU A 107 4.32 20.95 11.55
C LEU A 107 5.80 21.33 11.71
N ALA A 108 6.72 20.38 11.49
CA ALA A 108 8.16 20.62 11.46
C ALA A 108 8.67 21.19 10.11
N GLY A 109 7.78 21.49 9.16
CA GLY A 109 8.14 22.04 7.85
C GLY A 109 8.68 21.02 6.85
N ALA A 110 8.47 19.73 7.07
CA ALA A 110 8.84 18.67 6.14
C ALA A 110 7.63 18.22 5.29
N THR A 111 7.91 17.53 4.18
CA THR A 111 6.88 16.88 3.35
C THR A 111 7.08 15.36 3.41
N PRO A 112 6.42 14.65 4.35
CA PRO A 112 6.57 13.22 4.54
C PRO A 112 5.89 12.39 3.43
N VAL A 113 6.37 11.16 3.24
CA VAL A 113 5.73 10.16 2.39
C VAL A 113 5.14 9.05 3.29
N PRO A 114 3.86 9.12 3.66
CA PRO A 114 3.27 8.21 4.67
C PRO A 114 3.24 6.74 4.20
N CYS A 115 3.23 6.49 2.89
CA CYS A 115 3.29 5.13 2.35
C CYS A 115 4.57 4.38 2.74
N ILE A 116 5.71 5.08 2.82
CA ILE A 116 6.99 4.48 3.25
C ILE A 116 6.87 4.03 4.71
N ARG A 117 6.34 4.90 5.59
CA ARG A 117 6.13 4.58 7.01
C ARG A 117 5.12 3.47 7.22
N CYS A 118 4.05 3.45 6.43
CA CYS A 118 3.05 2.37 6.46
C CYS A 118 3.67 1.01 6.09
N ASN A 119 4.48 0.96 5.03
CA ASN A 119 5.19 -0.28 4.65
C ASN A 119 6.16 -0.73 5.74
N GLU A 120 6.97 0.20 6.26
CA GLU A 120 7.98 -0.04 7.28
C GLU A 120 7.40 -0.50 8.62
N ARG A 121 6.41 0.23 9.15
CA ARG A 121 5.96 0.11 10.54
C ARG A 121 4.70 -0.73 10.72
N VAL A 122 3.84 -0.80 9.70
CA VAL A 122 2.52 -1.45 9.80
C VAL A 122 2.46 -2.69 8.91
N LYS A 123 2.47 -2.52 7.58
CA LYS A 123 2.24 -3.62 6.63
C LYS A 123 3.28 -4.73 6.75
N PHE A 124 4.57 -4.44 6.86
CA PHE A 124 5.58 -5.51 6.89
C PHE A 124 5.98 -5.95 8.27
N LYS A 125 5.63 -5.23 9.33
CA LYS A 125 5.87 -5.73 10.68
C LYS A 125 4.72 -6.63 11.12
N ASP A 126 3.51 -6.09 11.08
CA ASP A 126 2.36 -6.72 11.71
C ASP A 126 1.74 -7.81 10.83
N LEU A 127 1.66 -7.57 9.52
CA LEU A 127 1.14 -8.57 8.59
C LEU A 127 2.10 -9.74 8.40
N LEU A 128 3.42 -9.52 8.47
CA LEU A 128 4.38 -10.62 8.44
C LEU A 128 4.29 -11.49 9.69
N THR A 129 4.12 -10.86 10.86
CA THR A 129 3.88 -11.59 12.11
C THR A 129 2.62 -12.42 11.99
N THR A 130 1.52 -11.81 11.53
CA THR A 130 0.25 -12.54 11.33
C THR A 130 0.39 -13.66 10.29
N ALA A 131 1.14 -13.46 9.21
CA ALA A 131 1.37 -14.49 8.21
C ALA A 131 2.12 -15.69 8.78
N ARG A 132 3.11 -15.45 9.64
CA ARG A 132 3.85 -16.48 10.37
C ARG A 132 2.95 -17.21 11.36
N ASP A 133 2.10 -16.49 12.09
CA ASP A 133 1.15 -17.09 13.05
C ASP A 133 0.08 -17.96 12.36
N LEU A 134 -0.19 -17.72 11.07
CA LEU A 134 -1.05 -18.54 10.23
C LEU A 134 -0.31 -19.72 9.56
N ASP A 135 0.94 -19.99 9.94
CA ASP A 135 1.82 -21.00 9.37
C ASP A 135 2.03 -20.84 7.85
N ALA A 136 2.05 -19.59 7.35
CA ALA A 136 2.33 -19.34 5.94
C ALA A 136 3.84 -19.48 5.62
N ASP A 137 4.12 -19.99 4.43
CA ASP A 137 5.50 -20.08 3.91
C ASP A 137 6.02 -18.74 3.41
N CYS A 138 5.12 -17.90 2.92
CA CYS A 138 5.42 -16.56 2.45
C CYS A 138 4.22 -15.64 2.52
N MET A 139 4.50 -14.35 2.36
CA MET A 139 3.50 -13.33 2.14
C MET A 139 3.62 -12.76 0.72
N ALA A 140 2.52 -12.72 -0.02
CA ALA A 140 2.45 -12.10 -1.33
C ALA A 140 1.72 -10.76 -1.29
N THR A 141 2.16 -9.82 -2.12
CA THR A 141 1.52 -8.51 -2.24
C THR A 141 1.35 -8.10 -3.70
N GLY A 142 0.41 -7.18 -3.96
CA GLY A 142 0.18 -6.60 -5.28
C GLY A 142 1.19 -5.51 -5.69
N HIS A 143 2.36 -5.42 -5.06
CA HIS A 143 3.34 -4.41 -5.43
C HIS A 143 4.06 -4.76 -6.74
N TYR A 144 4.27 -3.76 -7.58
CA TYR A 144 5.07 -3.85 -8.80
C TYR A 144 6.54 -3.67 -8.44
N ILE A 145 7.18 -4.76 -8.02
CA ILE A 145 8.59 -4.84 -7.62
C ILE A 145 9.08 -6.24 -7.93
N GLN A 146 10.37 -6.41 -8.25
CA GLN A 146 10.96 -7.72 -8.46
C GLN A 146 11.75 -8.18 -7.24
N ARG A 147 11.52 -9.43 -6.84
CA ARG A 147 12.41 -10.16 -5.93
C ARG A 147 13.23 -11.15 -6.74
N LYS A 148 14.56 -11.08 -6.65
CA LYS A 148 15.48 -12.03 -7.30
C LYS A 148 16.36 -12.69 -6.26
N MET A 149 16.77 -13.94 -6.51
CA MET A 149 17.80 -14.57 -5.68
C MET A 149 19.17 -14.14 -6.21
N GLY A 150 19.91 -13.42 -5.39
CA GLY A 150 21.29 -13.05 -5.62
C GLY A 150 22.28 -13.98 -4.89
N PRO A 151 23.59 -13.70 -5.00
CA PRO A 151 24.63 -14.50 -4.36
C PRO A 151 24.56 -14.50 -2.82
N TYR A 152 23.92 -13.48 -2.21
CA TYR A 152 23.85 -13.30 -0.75
C TYR A 152 22.43 -13.44 -0.17
N GLY A 153 21.46 -13.90 -0.96
CA GLY A 153 20.06 -14.00 -0.54
C GLY A 153 19.13 -13.24 -1.49
N ALA A 154 17.92 -12.92 -1.01
CA ALA A 154 16.97 -12.17 -1.81
C ALA A 154 17.40 -10.71 -2.04
N GLU A 155 17.13 -10.21 -3.23
CA GLU A 155 17.42 -8.84 -3.67
C GLU A 155 16.15 -8.16 -4.17
N LEU A 156 16.02 -6.87 -3.87
CA LEU A 156 14.92 -6.02 -4.31
C LEU A 156 15.36 -5.31 -5.61
N HIS A 157 14.60 -5.49 -6.67
CA HIS A 157 14.86 -4.95 -8.00
C HIS A 157 13.64 -4.16 -8.48
N CYS A 158 13.85 -3.18 -9.35
CA CYS A 158 12.74 -2.45 -9.97
C CYS A 158 11.82 -3.40 -10.77
N ALA A 159 10.55 -3.04 -10.87
CA ALA A 159 9.61 -3.68 -11.79
C ALA A 159 10.03 -3.53 -13.25
N ASN A 160 9.49 -4.40 -14.11
CA ASN A 160 9.62 -4.26 -15.56
C ASN A 160 8.93 -2.99 -16.07
N ASP A 161 7.73 -2.68 -15.56
CA ASP A 161 7.03 -1.42 -15.84
C ASP A 161 7.59 -0.30 -14.94
N ALA A 162 8.51 0.51 -15.49
CA ALA A 162 9.11 1.63 -14.78
C ALA A 162 8.09 2.70 -14.35
N ALA A 163 6.95 2.84 -15.05
CA ALA A 163 5.91 3.80 -14.68
C ALA A 163 5.07 3.33 -13.48
N ARG A 164 5.15 2.04 -13.15
CA ARG A 164 4.44 1.42 -12.03
C ARG A 164 5.37 0.92 -10.95
N ASP A 165 6.69 1.01 -11.13
CA ASP A 165 7.67 0.58 -10.14
C ASP A 165 7.39 1.19 -8.76
N GLN A 166 7.32 0.33 -7.77
CA GLN A 166 7.04 0.71 -6.38
C GLN A 166 8.24 0.47 -5.47
N SER A 167 9.42 0.16 -6.02
CA SER A 167 10.62 -0.13 -5.24
C SER A 167 11.00 1.01 -4.30
N TYR A 168 10.76 2.26 -4.73
CA TYR A 168 10.93 3.47 -3.91
C TYR A 168 10.16 3.42 -2.59
N PHE A 169 8.93 2.88 -2.56
CA PHE A 169 8.13 2.84 -1.32
C PHE A 169 8.54 1.70 -0.37
N LEU A 170 9.43 0.81 -0.82
CA LEU A 170 9.83 -0.40 -0.11
C LEU A 170 11.34 -0.43 0.19
N PHE A 171 12.05 0.70 0.05
CA PHE A 171 13.50 0.74 0.27
C PHE A 171 13.92 0.30 1.68
N SER A 172 13.04 0.45 2.68
CA SER A 172 13.29 0.07 4.08
C SER A 172 13.09 -1.43 4.35
N THR A 173 12.73 -2.23 3.34
CA THR A 173 12.53 -3.68 3.49
C THR A 173 13.85 -4.36 3.83
N THR A 174 13.87 -5.06 4.97
CA THR A 174 15.06 -5.81 5.42
C THR A 174 15.23 -7.13 4.64
N ALA A 175 16.43 -7.71 4.65
CA ALA A 175 16.71 -8.98 3.99
C ALA A 175 15.79 -10.11 4.48
N GLU A 176 15.55 -10.21 5.79
CA GLU A 176 14.66 -11.22 6.38
C GLU A 176 13.21 -11.07 5.89
N GLN A 177 12.70 -9.83 5.86
CA GLN A 177 11.37 -9.55 5.33
C GLN A 177 11.31 -9.90 3.84
N LEU A 178 12.34 -9.52 3.07
CA LEU A 178 12.41 -9.78 1.65
C LEU A 178 12.48 -11.27 1.32
N ASP A 179 13.13 -12.08 2.16
CA ASP A 179 13.15 -13.54 2.01
C ASP A 179 11.75 -14.16 2.12
N TYR A 180 10.90 -13.58 2.95
CA TYR A 180 9.53 -14.04 3.17
C TYR A 180 8.51 -13.42 2.20
N LEU A 181 8.83 -12.29 1.56
CA LEU A 181 7.93 -11.58 0.65
C LEU A 181 7.93 -12.16 -0.78
N ARG A 182 6.79 -12.05 -1.46
CA ARG A 182 6.62 -12.36 -2.89
C ARG A 182 5.88 -11.23 -3.59
N PHE A 183 6.32 -10.92 -4.82
CA PHE A 183 5.77 -9.83 -5.64
C PHE A 183 5.40 -10.34 -7.03
N PRO A 184 4.27 -11.05 -7.17
CA PRO A 184 3.97 -11.75 -8.41
C PRO A 184 3.67 -10.83 -9.60
N LEU A 185 3.48 -9.52 -9.41
CA LEU A 185 3.20 -8.58 -10.51
C LEU A 185 4.43 -7.89 -11.08
N GLY A 186 5.60 -7.95 -10.42
CA GLY A 186 6.78 -7.16 -10.81
C GLY A 186 7.39 -7.51 -12.17
N HIS A 187 7.01 -8.64 -12.77
CA HIS A 187 7.47 -9.08 -14.09
C HIS A 187 6.55 -8.61 -15.23
N LEU A 188 5.34 -8.12 -14.92
CA LEU A 188 4.41 -7.63 -15.94
C LEU A 188 4.95 -6.34 -16.56
N HIS A 189 4.75 -6.19 -17.88
CA HIS A 189 5.26 -5.06 -18.65
C HIS A 189 4.35 -3.85 -18.62
N SER A 190 3.10 -4.03 -18.19
CA SER A 190 2.16 -2.92 -18.05
C SER A 190 1.04 -3.23 -17.06
N LYS A 191 0.42 -2.16 -16.54
CA LYS A 191 -0.85 -2.25 -15.81
C LYS A 191 -1.98 -2.94 -16.62
N ALA A 192 -1.95 -2.82 -17.95
CA ALA A 192 -2.97 -3.42 -18.80
C ALA A 192 -2.96 -4.95 -18.71
N GLU A 193 -1.78 -5.57 -18.56
CA GLU A 193 -1.65 -7.02 -18.35
C GLU A 193 -2.31 -7.44 -17.03
N THR A 194 -2.11 -6.68 -15.95
CA THR A 194 -2.79 -6.94 -14.68
C THR A 194 -4.31 -6.85 -14.81
N ARG A 195 -4.83 -5.86 -15.54
CA ARG A 195 -6.27 -5.75 -15.79
C ARG A 195 -6.81 -6.89 -16.67
N ALA A 196 -6.04 -7.32 -17.67
CA ALA A 196 -6.40 -8.48 -18.49
C ALA A 196 -6.46 -9.77 -17.66
N LEU A 197 -5.54 -9.96 -16.71
CA LEU A 197 -5.61 -11.05 -15.74
C LEU A 197 -6.86 -10.94 -14.84
N ALA A 198 -7.18 -9.74 -14.36
CA ALA A 198 -8.38 -9.53 -13.56
C ALA A 198 -9.66 -9.91 -14.33
N GLN A 199 -9.73 -9.56 -15.62
CA GLN A 199 -10.84 -9.92 -16.49
C GLN A 199 -10.88 -11.43 -16.78
N SER A 200 -9.74 -12.06 -17.07
CA SER A 200 -9.68 -13.50 -17.35
C SER A 200 -10.04 -14.36 -16.13
N PHE A 201 -9.75 -13.86 -14.93
CA PHE A 201 -10.17 -14.47 -13.67
C PHE A 201 -11.62 -14.11 -13.28
N GLY A 202 -12.30 -13.24 -14.02
CA GLY A 202 -13.68 -12.84 -13.72
C GLY A 202 -13.82 -12.00 -12.45
N LEU A 203 -12.80 -11.22 -12.09
CA LEU A 203 -12.79 -10.41 -10.86
C LEU A 203 -13.70 -9.18 -11.02
N THR A 204 -14.58 -8.95 -10.04
CA THR A 204 -15.49 -7.79 -10.04
C THR A 204 -14.77 -6.44 -9.91
N VAL A 205 -13.51 -6.46 -9.50
CA VAL A 205 -12.66 -5.27 -9.34
C VAL A 205 -11.82 -4.96 -10.58
N ALA A 206 -12.00 -5.69 -11.69
CA ALA A 206 -11.17 -5.53 -12.89
C ALA A 206 -11.15 -4.09 -13.45
N ASP A 207 -12.31 -3.42 -13.43
CA ASP A 207 -12.46 -2.04 -13.92
C ASP A 207 -12.31 -0.99 -12.82
N LYS A 208 -12.01 -1.41 -11.59
CA LYS A 208 -11.84 -0.49 -10.45
C LYS A 208 -10.66 0.45 -10.73
N PRO A 209 -10.84 1.78 -10.59
CA PRO A 209 -9.73 2.71 -10.66
C PRO A 209 -8.66 2.36 -9.63
N ASP A 210 -7.40 2.63 -9.97
CA ASP A 210 -6.31 2.48 -9.01
C ASP A 210 -6.51 3.48 -7.87
N SER A 211 -6.20 3.06 -6.63
CA SER A 211 -6.06 4.01 -5.53
C SER A 211 -4.88 4.93 -5.85
N GLN A 212 -5.20 6.15 -6.25
CA GLN A 212 -4.28 7.27 -6.32
C GLN A 212 -4.48 8.08 -5.04
N ASP A 213 -3.43 8.77 -4.57
CA ASP A 213 -3.39 9.55 -3.32
C ASP A 213 -3.16 8.75 -2.02
N ILE A 214 -2.89 9.49 -0.94
CA ILE A 214 -2.65 8.96 0.40
C ILE A 214 -3.96 8.36 0.92
N CYS A 215 -3.92 7.10 1.38
CA CYS A 215 -5.14 6.35 1.70
C CYS A 215 -6.10 7.07 2.67
N PHE A 216 -5.59 7.73 3.71
CA PHE A 216 -6.40 8.44 4.71
C PHE A 216 -6.68 9.90 4.37
N VAL A 217 -6.23 10.40 3.20
CA VAL A 217 -6.46 11.76 2.73
C VAL A 217 -7.49 11.75 1.60
N PRO A 218 -8.77 12.00 1.88
CA PRO A 218 -9.78 12.03 0.84
C PRO A 218 -9.57 13.23 -0.08
N ASN A 219 -9.71 13.01 -1.40
CA ASN A 219 -9.66 14.06 -2.43
C ASN A 219 -8.35 14.89 -2.46
N GLY A 220 -7.26 14.38 -1.87
CA GLY A 220 -5.96 15.05 -1.88
C GLY A 220 -5.82 16.23 -0.91
N ASP A 221 -6.81 16.52 -0.08
CA ASP A 221 -6.76 17.62 0.90
C ASP A 221 -6.09 17.18 2.21
N TYR A 222 -4.77 17.02 2.17
CA TYR A 222 -4.01 16.61 3.34
C TYR A 222 -3.92 17.71 4.40
N ALA A 223 -4.04 18.98 4.01
CA ALA A 223 -4.00 20.10 4.95
C ALA A 223 -5.23 20.06 5.89
N ALA A 224 -6.42 19.77 5.36
CA ALA A 224 -7.61 19.59 6.18
C ALA A 224 -7.48 18.40 7.15
N VAL A 225 -6.80 17.32 6.75
CA VAL A 225 -6.50 16.19 7.65
C VAL A 225 -5.57 16.63 8.78
N ILE A 226 -4.50 17.37 8.47
CA ILE A 226 -3.55 17.87 9.47
C ILE A 226 -4.23 18.84 10.43
N GLU A 227 -5.02 19.80 9.95
CA GLU A 227 -5.76 20.74 10.79
C GLU A 227 -6.75 20.03 11.72
N LYS A 228 -7.41 18.97 11.25
CA LYS A 228 -8.28 18.14 12.08
C LYS A 228 -7.50 17.40 13.17
N MET A 229 -6.30 16.91 12.86
CA MET A 229 -5.44 16.18 13.80
C MET A 229 -4.68 17.08 14.77
N ARG A 230 -4.36 18.31 14.36
CA ARG A 230 -3.60 19.32 15.09
C ARG A 230 -4.29 20.69 14.94
N PRO A 231 -5.41 20.93 15.66
CA PRO A 231 -6.15 22.19 15.54
C PRO A 231 -5.25 23.42 15.76
N GLY A 232 -5.32 24.38 14.84
CA GLY A 232 -4.47 25.57 14.87
C GLY A 232 -3.10 25.42 14.21
N SER A 233 -2.83 24.32 13.50
CA SER A 233 -1.57 24.11 12.76
C SER A 233 -1.40 25.02 11.53
N ALA A 234 -2.49 25.56 10.98
CA ALA A 234 -2.46 26.49 9.85
C ALA A 234 -2.25 27.94 10.34
N LEU A 235 -1.00 28.25 10.71
CA LEU A 235 -0.62 29.58 11.13
C LEU A 235 -0.24 30.44 9.91
N PRO A 236 -0.93 31.56 9.66
CA PRO A 236 -0.60 32.43 8.53
C PRO A 236 0.77 33.08 8.72
N GLY A 237 1.42 33.40 7.60
CA GLY A 237 2.75 34.00 7.60
C GLY A 237 3.05 34.70 6.28
N ASP A 238 4.19 35.38 6.23
CA ASP A 238 4.64 36.10 5.05
C ASP A 238 5.36 35.17 4.07
N ILE A 239 5.11 35.36 2.78
CA ILE A 239 5.94 34.80 1.71
C ILE A 239 6.98 35.85 1.34
N VAL A 240 8.26 35.51 1.44
CA VAL A 240 9.37 36.42 1.18
C VAL A 240 10.24 35.95 0.01
N ASP A 241 10.86 36.89 -0.70
CA ASP A 241 11.92 36.58 -1.66
C ASP A 241 13.28 36.32 -0.96
N ASN A 242 14.30 36.01 -1.76
CA ASN A 242 15.67 35.76 -1.26
C ASN A 242 16.34 37.01 -0.66
N GLN A 243 15.78 38.20 -0.90
CA GLN A 243 16.24 39.48 -0.35
C GLN A 243 15.47 39.88 0.92
N GLY A 244 14.46 39.10 1.31
CA GLY A 244 13.58 39.38 2.45
C GLY A 244 12.41 40.32 2.14
N THR A 245 12.18 40.64 0.86
CA THR A 245 11.01 41.43 0.45
C THR A 245 9.76 40.57 0.60
N VAL A 246 8.75 41.09 1.30
CA VAL A 246 7.44 40.42 1.40
C VAL A 246 6.73 40.49 0.05
N LEU A 247 6.44 39.33 -0.53
CA LEU A 247 5.74 39.15 -1.81
C LEU A 247 4.25 38.86 -1.65
N GLY A 248 3.83 38.41 -0.46
CA GLY A 248 2.45 38.04 -0.17
C GLY A 248 2.33 37.36 1.19
N GLN A 249 1.16 36.76 1.45
CA GLN A 249 0.89 35.99 2.67
C GLN A 249 0.40 34.59 2.33
N HIS A 250 0.65 33.65 3.22
CA HIS A 250 0.20 32.27 3.12
C HIS A 250 -0.73 31.89 4.29
N PRO A 251 -1.66 30.93 4.10
CA PRO A 251 -2.55 30.47 5.17
C PRO A 251 -1.87 29.51 6.17
N GLY A 252 -0.72 28.93 5.82
CA GLY A 252 0.03 28.03 6.69
C GLY A 252 1.13 27.30 5.92
N VAL A 253 2.26 27.03 6.57
CA VAL A 253 3.39 26.33 5.93
C VAL A 253 3.01 24.92 5.47
N ILE A 254 2.01 24.32 6.11
CA ILE A 254 1.48 22.98 5.78
C ILE A 254 0.90 22.88 4.36
N HIS A 255 0.60 24.00 3.69
CA HIS A 255 0.05 24.00 2.32
C HIS A 255 1.13 24.02 1.23
N PHE A 256 2.41 23.95 1.62
CA PHE A 256 3.52 24.13 0.71
C PHE A 256 4.56 23.02 0.84
N THR A 257 5.20 22.72 -0.29
CA THR A 257 6.41 21.90 -0.35
C THR A 257 7.47 22.59 -1.21
N ILE A 258 8.73 22.25 -1.00
CA ILE A 258 9.84 22.83 -1.75
C ILE A 258 9.68 22.52 -3.24
N GLY A 259 9.76 23.56 -4.08
CA GLY A 259 9.57 23.47 -5.54
C GLY A 259 8.11 23.58 -6.00
N GLN A 260 7.14 23.74 -5.10
CA GLN A 260 5.74 23.98 -5.44
C GLN A 260 5.55 25.32 -6.18
N ARG A 261 4.92 25.28 -7.37
CA ARG A 261 4.54 26.48 -8.12
C ARG A 261 3.09 26.93 -7.87
N ARG A 262 2.18 25.97 -7.68
CA ARG A 262 0.74 26.24 -7.52
C ARG A 262 0.44 26.72 -6.09
N GLY A 263 -0.60 27.53 -5.92
CA GLY A 263 -1.09 27.93 -4.60
C GLY A 263 -0.29 29.02 -3.89
N LEU A 264 0.78 29.56 -4.51
CA LEU A 264 1.54 30.67 -3.95
C LEU A 264 0.76 32.00 -3.98
N GLY A 265 -0.18 32.17 -4.91
CA GLY A 265 -0.99 33.40 -5.01
C GLY A 265 -0.20 34.66 -5.41
N ILE A 266 1.08 34.52 -5.79
CA ILE A 266 1.94 35.61 -6.24
C ILE A 266 1.75 35.77 -7.75
N GLY A 267 1.16 36.89 -8.16
CA GLY A 267 0.82 37.18 -9.56
C GLY A 267 2.05 37.56 -10.39
N GLY A 268 2.29 36.78 -11.44
CA GLY A 268 3.30 36.96 -12.49
C GLY A 268 3.20 35.87 -13.54
#